data_AF-A0A2N1UCM1-F1
#
_entry.id   AF-A0A2N1UCM1-F1
#
_cell.length_a   1.000
_cell.length_b   1.000
_cell.length_c   1.000
_cell.angle_alpha   90.00
_cell.angle_beta   90.00
_cell.angle_gamma   90.00
#
_symmetry.space_group_name_H-M   'P 1'
#
loop_
_entity.id
_entity.type
_entity.pdbx_description
1 polymer ?
#
loop_
_entity_poly.entity_id
_entity_poly.type
_entity_poly.pdbx_seq_one_letter_code
_entity_poly.pdbx_strand_id
1 'polypeptide(L)'
;DIALNLEHSSFCDFQIFVGSPELEGDTILINYYDDFINRFDAYRQISGWIILDEESIFDIDQSWEPYMGLFRPNGDDRLRRLYGQQSRGWWRIEIYDARFYDTGLIKDIRLDMLIDTGAETLKLSVIPEPATVLLFAVGAAFAFKSRCGS
;
A
#
# COMPACT_ATOMS: atom_id res chain seq x y z
N ASP A 1 -0.67 3.62 0.09
CA ASP A 1 -1.30 4.95 0.06
C ASP A 1 -0.70 5.80 -1.04
N ILE A 2 -1.46 6.79 -1.52
CA ILE A 2 -0.95 7.84 -2.39
C ILE A 2 -1.21 9.19 -1.74
N ALA A 3 -0.17 9.98 -1.55
CA ALA A 3 -0.29 11.32 -1.00
C ALA A 3 0.08 12.36 -2.06
N LEU A 4 -0.75 13.40 -2.18
CA LEU A 4 -0.53 14.52 -3.08
C LEU A 4 -0.43 15.80 -2.25
N ASN A 5 0.63 16.57 -2.47
CA ASN A 5 0.73 17.93 -1.95
C ASN A 5 0.46 18.89 -3.09
N LEU A 6 -0.65 19.61 -3.02
CA LEU A 6 -1.05 20.46 -4.13
C LEU A 6 -1.78 21.70 -3.66
N GLU A 7 -1.81 22.69 -4.55
CA GLU A 7 -2.72 23.83 -4.49
C GLU A 7 -3.62 23.74 -5.71
N HIS A 8 -4.93 23.61 -5.53
CA HIS A 8 -5.87 23.57 -6.64
C HIS A 8 -7.16 24.28 -6.28
N SER A 9 -7.83 24.83 -7.28
CA SER A 9 -9.13 25.51 -7.09
C SER A 9 -10.23 24.53 -6.70
N SER A 10 -10.03 23.24 -6.96
CA SER A 10 -11.02 22.19 -6.77
C SER A 10 -10.36 20.80 -6.85
N PHE A 11 -10.26 20.06 -5.73
CA PHE A 11 -9.68 18.70 -5.76
C PHE A 11 -10.58 17.72 -6.53
N CYS A 12 -11.89 17.98 -6.55
CA CYS A 12 -12.91 17.13 -7.17
C CYS A 12 -12.58 16.73 -8.60
N ASP A 13 -11.99 17.67 -9.32
CA ASP A 13 -11.82 17.59 -10.76
C ASP A 13 -10.69 16.64 -11.16
N PHE A 14 -9.90 16.19 -10.19
CA PHE A 14 -8.83 15.27 -10.46
C PHE A 14 -9.34 13.86 -10.73
N GLN A 15 -8.96 13.31 -11.88
CA GLN A 15 -8.90 11.88 -12.10
C GLN A 15 -7.50 11.39 -11.79
N ILE A 16 -7.40 10.42 -10.88
CA ILE A 16 -6.12 9.89 -10.43
C ILE A 16 -6.04 8.41 -10.79
N PHE A 17 -4.98 8.06 -11.51
CA PHE A 17 -4.73 6.72 -12.01
C PHE A 17 -3.41 6.17 -11.44
N VAL A 18 -3.38 4.87 -11.19
CA VAL A 18 -2.19 4.18 -10.68
C VAL A 18 -1.88 2.96 -11.52
N GLY A 19 -0.68 2.91 -12.09
CA GLY A 19 -0.14 1.74 -12.76
C GLY A 19 0.87 1.03 -11.86
N SER A 20 0.79 -0.30 -11.82
CA SER A 20 1.77 -1.15 -11.15
C SER A 20 2.68 -1.84 -12.16
N PRO A 21 3.81 -2.41 -11.70
CA PRO A 21 4.67 -3.23 -12.55
C PRO A 21 3.99 -4.45 -13.17
N GLU A 22 2.93 -5.00 -12.55
CA GLU A 22 2.19 -6.16 -13.09
C GLU A 22 1.11 -5.78 -14.10
N LEU A 23 0.65 -4.52 -14.06
CA LEU A 23 -0.46 -4.07 -14.91
C LEU A 23 -0.06 -3.82 -16.38
N GLU A 24 1.14 -4.22 -16.84
CA GLU A 24 1.61 -4.13 -18.24
C GLU A 24 1.19 -2.85 -19.01
N GLY A 25 1.30 -1.68 -18.38
CA GLY A 25 0.95 -0.39 -19.00
C GLY A 25 -0.52 0.02 -18.87
N ASP A 26 -1.33 -0.76 -18.16
CA ASP A 26 -2.65 -0.39 -17.68
C ASP A 26 -2.56 0.45 -16.39
N THR A 27 -3.66 1.06 -15.99
CA THR A 27 -3.82 1.80 -14.75
C THR A 27 -5.18 1.55 -14.15
N ILE A 28 -5.25 1.59 -12.82
CA ILE A 28 -6.50 1.63 -12.08
C ILE A 28 -6.90 3.07 -11.77
N LEU A 29 -8.18 3.39 -11.92
CA LEU A 29 -8.76 4.67 -11.54
C LEU A 29 -9.09 4.66 -10.05
N ILE A 30 -8.32 5.41 -9.25
CA ILE A 30 -8.49 5.45 -7.80
C ILE A 30 -9.25 6.69 -7.32
N ASN A 31 -9.26 7.78 -8.09
CA ASN A 31 -10.08 8.94 -7.80
C ASN A 31 -10.84 9.31 -9.04
N TYR A 32 -12.17 9.30 -8.95
CA TYR A 32 -13.06 9.60 -10.06
C TYR A 32 -13.69 10.98 -9.88
N TYR A 33 -13.69 11.72 -10.98
CA TYR A 33 -14.45 12.95 -11.14
C TYR A 33 -15.80 12.64 -11.80
N ASP A 34 -16.90 13.11 -11.21
CA ASP A 34 -18.27 12.86 -11.67
C ASP A 34 -19.05 14.18 -11.92
N ASP A 35 -19.24 14.57 -13.19
CA ASP A 35 -20.07 15.72 -13.59
C ASP A 35 -21.56 15.56 -13.29
N PHE A 36 -22.06 14.32 -13.17
CA PHE A 36 -23.50 14.05 -13.17
C PHE A 36 -24.12 14.15 -11.79
N ILE A 37 -23.35 13.86 -10.73
CA ILE A 37 -23.91 13.76 -9.38
C ILE A 37 -23.84 15.10 -8.61
N ASN A 38 -23.15 16.12 -9.10
CA ASN A 38 -23.05 17.44 -8.43
C ASN A 38 -22.68 17.33 -6.92
N ARG A 39 -22.04 16.22 -6.52
CA ARG A 39 -21.74 15.90 -5.11
C ARG A 39 -20.44 16.53 -4.63
N PHE A 40 -19.66 17.03 -5.56
CA PHE A 40 -18.51 17.85 -5.31
C PHE A 40 -18.84 19.26 -5.76
N ASP A 41 -18.94 20.21 -4.82
CA ASP A 41 -19.12 21.60 -5.21
C ASP A 41 -17.90 22.01 -6.03
N ALA A 42 -18.14 22.54 -7.24
CA ALA A 42 -17.15 23.34 -7.94
C ALA A 42 -16.63 24.41 -6.96
N TYR A 43 -15.35 24.75 -7.01
CA TYR A 43 -14.69 25.77 -6.17
C TYR A 43 -14.21 25.37 -4.77
N ARG A 44 -14.12 24.09 -4.44
CA ARG A 44 -13.55 23.64 -3.15
C ARG A 44 -12.03 23.61 -3.18
N GLN A 45 -11.44 24.76 -2.88
CA GLN A 45 -9.99 24.96 -2.90
C GLN A 45 -9.27 24.01 -1.94
N ILE A 46 -8.14 23.51 -2.39
CA ILE A 46 -7.24 22.69 -1.59
C ILE A 46 -5.85 23.33 -1.61
N SER A 47 -5.21 23.34 -0.44
CA SER A 47 -3.82 23.74 -0.27
C SER A 47 -3.19 22.85 0.79
N GLY A 48 -2.33 21.93 0.37
CA GLY A 48 -1.61 21.02 1.26
C GLY A 48 -1.75 19.55 0.89
N TRP A 49 -1.56 18.70 1.89
CA TRP A 49 -1.53 17.25 1.73
C TRP A 49 -2.92 16.63 1.76
N ILE A 50 -3.19 15.81 0.75
CA ILE A 50 -4.27 14.84 0.73
C ILE A 50 -3.69 13.43 0.56
N ILE A 51 -4.21 12.49 1.32
CA ILE A 51 -3.73 11.10 1.36
C ILE A 51 -4.91 10.21 1.01
N LEU A 52 -4.78 9.46 -0.08
CA LEU A 52 -5.70 8.43 -0.53
C LEU A 52 -5.24 7.08 0.02
N ASP A 53 -6.05 6.54 0.93
CA ASP A 53 -5.80 5.32 1.69
C ASP A 53 -7.09 4.48 1.72
N GLU A 54 -7.04 3.25 1.22
CA GLU A 54 -8.20 2.35 1.16
C GLU A 54 -8.80 2.09 2.55
N GLU A 55 -7.93 2.02 3.56
CA GLU A 55 -8.28 1.73 4.94
C GLU A 55 -8.87 2.92 5.68
N SER A 56 -8.88 4.13 5.09
CA SER A 56 -9.47 5.31 5.72
C SER A 56 -10.95 5.11 5.99
N ILE A 57 -11.42 5.65 7.12
CA ILE A 57 -12.82 5.62 7.54
C ILE A 57 -13.68 6.70 6.87
N PHE A 58 -13.05 7.74 6.31
CA PHE A 58 -13.74 8.87 5.68
C PHE A 58 -13.63 8.74 4.17
N ASP A 59 -14.76 8.57 3.49
CA ASP A 59 -14.77 8.59 2.04
C ASP A 59 -14.49 10.01 1.53
N ILE A 60 -13.68 10.14 0.48
CA ILE A 60 -13.27 11.45 -0.02
C ILE A 60 -14.46 12.30 -0.48
N ASP A 61 -15.50 11.68 -1.04
CA ASP A 61 -16.73 12.33 -1.49
C ASP A 61 -17.63 12.84 -0.36
N GLN A 62 -17.42 12.38 0.87
CA GLN A 62 -18.18 12.79 2.06
C GLN A 62 -17.48 13.86 2.89
N SER A 63 -16.24 14.20 2.57
CA SER A 63 -15.52 15.22 3.33
C SER A 63 -16.06 16.62 3.06
N TRP A 64 -16.36 17.34 4.13
CA TRP A 64 -16.61 18.78 4.09
C TRP A 64 -15.29 19.49 4.39
N GLU A 65 -15.03 20.59 3.68
CA GLU A 65 -13.75 21.31 3.67
C GLU A 65 -13.03 21.44 5.01
N PRO A 66 -11.69 21.52 5.02
CA PRO A 66 -10.79 21.37 3.86
C PRO A 66 -10.45 19.90 3.57
N TYR A 67 -10.24 19.55 2.30
CA TYR A 67 -9.77 18.23 1.84
C TYR A 67 -8.29 18.01 2.17
N MET A 68 -7.94 18.20 3.44
CA MET A 68 -6.63 17.89 3.99
C MET A 68 -6.75 16.67 4.89
N GLY A 69 -5.81 15.75 4.76
CA GLY A 69 -5.76 14.56 5.59
C GLY A 69 -6.00 13.28 4.79
N LEU A 70 -6.62 12.31 5.45
CA LEU A 70 -6.63 10.91 5.05
C LEU A 70 -8.04 10.48 4.63
N PHE A 71 -8.20 10.06 3.38
CA PHE A 71 -9.50 9.73 2.81
C PHE A 71 -9.45 8.43 2.01
N ARG A 72 -10.59 7.74 1.97
CA ARG A 72 -10.78 6.59 1.12
C ARG A 72 -11.02 7.05 -0.32
N PRO A 73 -10.27 6.52 -1.31
CA PRO A 73 -10.49 6.82 -2.72
C PRO A 73 -11.91 6.47 -3.17
N ASN A 74 -12.47 7.29 -4.07
CA ASN A 74 -13.82 7.11 -4.64
C ASN A 74 -13.82 6.46 -6.04
N GLY A 75 -12.67 6.11 -6.59
CA GLY A 75 -12.58 5.44 -7.89
C GLY A 75 -13.16 4.03 -7.86
N ASP A 76 -13.67 3.59 -9.01
CA ASP A 76 -14.23 2.24 -9.19
C ASP A 76 -13.17 1.16 -8.92
N ASP A 77 -11.95 1.42 -9.40
CA ASP A 77 -10.80 0.57 -9.19
C ASP A 77 -10.00 1.06 -7.98
N ARG A 78 -10.54 0.75 -6.80
CA ARG A 78 -9.94 0.99 -5.49
C ARG A 78 -8.49 0.51 -5.36
N LEU A 79 -7.72 1.13 -4.45
CA LEU A 79 -6.30 0.81 -4.19
C LEU A 79 -6.07 -0.66 -3.81
N ARG A 80 -7.04 -1.32 -3.17
CA ARG A 80 -7.00 -2.75 -2.84
C ARG A 80 -6.74 -3.67 -4.04
N ARG A 81 -7.01 -3.23 -5.27
CA ARG A 81 -6.73 -4.02 -6.48
C ARG A 81 -5.23 -4.27 -6.68
N LEU A 82 -4.39 -3.46 -6.04
CA LEU A 82 -2.94 -3.59 -6.05
C LEU A 82 -2.39 -4.53 -4.96
N TYR A 83 -3.25 -5.05 -4.07
CA TYR A 83 -2.79 -5.85 -2.93
C TYR A 83 -2.28 -7.22 -3.38
N GLY A 84 -1.13 -7.62 -2.83
CA GLY A 84 -0.46 -8.87 -3.16
C GLY A 84 0.31 -8.85 -4.48
N GLN A 85 0.28 -7.73 -5.23
CA GLN A 85 1.12 -7.57 -6.41
C GLN A 85 2.57 -7.35 -6.03
N GLN A 86 3.48 -7.72 -6.92
CA GLN A 86 4.90 -7.47 -6.77
C GLN A 86 5.22 -5.96 -6.83
N SER A 87 6.07 -5.49 -5.91
CA SER A 87 6.43 -4.07 -5.78
C SER A 87 7.62 -3.64 -6.66
N ARG A 88 8.34 -4.60 -7.25
CA ARG A 88 9.55 -4.40 -8.05
C ARG A 88 9.22 -4.00 -9.50
N GLY A 89 9.38 -2.73 -9.78
CA GLY A 89 9.39 -2.23 -11.16
C GLY A 89 8.99 -0.78 -11.21
N TRP A 90 8.55 -0.36 -12.39
CA TRP A 90 8.05 0.99 -12.60
C TRP A 90 6.61 1.10 -12.13
N TRP A 91 6.40 2.04 -11.22
CA TRP A 91 5.07 2.52 -10.83
C TRP A 91 4.78 3.81 -11.57
N ARG A 92 3.52 3.99 -11.95
CA ARG A 92 3.06 5.17 -12.67
C ARG A 92 1.90 5.79 -11.92
N ILE A 93 1.96 7.11 -11.72
CA ILE A 93 0.85 7.89 -11.19
C ILE A 93 0.50 8.91 -12.26
N GLU A 94 -0.75 8.91 -12.70
CA GLU A 94 -1.26 9.89 -13.66
C GLU A 94 -2.36 10.69 -12.99
N ILE A 95 -2.31 12.01 -13.16
CA ILE A 95 -3.23 12.95 -12.55
C ILE A 95 -3.73 13.86 -13.66
N TYR A 96 -5.04 13.88 -13.86
CA TYR A 96 -5.70 14.67 -14.88
C TYR A 96 -6.69 15.62 -14.21
N ASP A 97 -6.58 16.90 -14.49
CA ASP A 97 -7.65 17.85 -14.19
C ASP A 97 -8.72 17.77 -15.29
N ALA A 98 -9.91 17.31 -14.92
CA ALA A 98 -11.02 17.16 -15.84
C ALA A 98 -11.80 18.48 -16.09
N ARG A 99 -11.50 19.57 -15.37
CA ARG A 99 -12.14 20.88 -15.53
C ARG A 99 -11.15 21.94 -16.02
N PHE A 100 -11.29 22.29 -17.30
CA PHE A 100 -10.41 23.22 -18.00
C PHE A 100 -10.42 24.69 -17.52
N TYR A 101 -11.30 25.08 -16.61
CA TYR A 101 -11.31 26.44 -16.02
C TYR A 101 -10.60 26.52 -14.68
N ASP A 102 -10.39 25.38 -14.03
CA ASP A 102 -9.68 25.31 -12.78
C ASP A 102 -8.17 25.32 -13.02
N THR A 103 -7.45 25.75 -12.00
CA THR A 103 -6.00 25.89 -12.04
C THR A 103 -5.40 25.45 -10.73
N GLY A 104 -4.18 24.94 -10.81
CA GLY A 104 -3.37 24.67 -9.65
C GLY A 104 -2.01 24.09 -9.98
N LEU A 105 -1.35 23.65 -8.91
CA LEU A 105 0.04 23.22 -8.88
C LEU A 105 0.15 21.98 -8.02
N ILE A 106 0.70 20.90 -8.59
CA ILE A 106 1.17 19.76 -7.81
C ILE A 106 2.58 20.09 -7.34
N LYS A 107 2.76 20.14 -6.03
CA LYS A 107 4.04 20.45 -5.38
C LYS A 107 4.84 19.19 -5.09
N ASP A 108 4.16 18.12 -4.68
CA ASP A 108 4.80 16.85 -4.33
C ASP A 108 3.84 15.67 -4.50
N ILE A 109 4.40 14.48 -4.70
CA ILE A 109 3.69 13.21 -4.84
C ILE A 109 4.45 12.14 -4.07
N ARG A 110 3.74 11.37 -3.24
CA ARG A 110 4.29 10.24 -2.50
C ARG A 110 3.46 8.98 -2.76
N LEU A 111 4.16 7.88 -2.98
CA LEU A 111 3.61 6.53 -3.01
C LEU A 111 4.17 5.76 -1.81
N ASP A 112 3.30 5.42 -0.86
CA ASP A 112 3.65 4.63 0.31
C ASP A 112 3.19 3.18 0.10
N MET A 113 4.12 2.24 0.21
CA MET A 113 3.86 0.81 -0.01
C MET A 113 4.25 0.01 1.23
N LEU A 114 3.34 -0.84 1.69
CA LEU A 114 3.68 -1.91 2.62
C LEU A 114 4.16 -3.13 1.80
N ILE A 115 5.42 -3.51 1.99
CA ILE A 115 6.01 -4.67 1.33
C ILE A 115 6.09 -5.81 2.34
N ASP A 116 5.25 -6.81 2.17
CA ASP A 116 5.45 -8.09 2.84
C ASP A 116 6.59 -8.83 2.14
N THR A 117 7.69 -9.01 2.85
CA THR A 117 8.87 -9.71 2.30
C THR A 117 8.70 -11.23 2.37
N GLY A 118 7.58 -11.74 2.87
CA GLY A 118 7.35 -13.17 3.03
C GLY A 118 8.40 -13.81 3.94
N ALA A 119 9.01 -13.03 4.84
CA ALA A 119 9.93 -13.52 5.86
C ALA A 119 9.14 -14.28 6.94
N GLU A 120 8.32 -15.25 6.53
CA GLU A 120 8.00 -16.39 7.36
C GLU A 120 9.33 -17.03 7.71
N THR A 121 9.73 -16.90 8.98
CA THR A 121 10.78 -17.64 9.68
C THR A 121 11.51 -18.63 8.78
N LEU A 122 12.73 -18.26 8.33
CA LEU A 122 13.73 -19.22 7.90
C LEU A 122 13.84 -20.26 9.03
N LYS A 123 13.08 -21.36 8.94
CA LYS A 123 13.28 -22.53 9.77
C LYS A 123 14.63 -23.04 9.33
N LEU A 124 15.67 -22.59 10.03
CA LEU A 124 16.96 -23.23 10.03
C LEU A 124 16.68 -24.66 10.49
N SER A 125 16.48 -25.55 9.52
CA SER A 125 16.54 -26.99 9.76
C SER A 125 17.99 -27.26 10.10
N VAL A 126 18.32 -27.13 11.38
CA VAL A 126 19.62 -27.56 11.89
C VAL A 126 19.58 -29.08 11.78
N ILE A 127 20.05 -29.61 10.67
CA ILE A 127 20.36 -31.03 10.55
C ILE A 127 21.63 -31.20 11.39
N PRO A 128 21.57 -31.82 12.58
CA PRO A 128 22.78 -32.02 13.37
C PRO A 128 23.73 -32.89 12.55
N GLU A 129 25.00 -32.48 12.46
CA GLU A 129 25.99 -33.31 11.78
C GLU A 129 26.03 -34.72 12.40
N PRO A 130 26.34 -35.77 11.63
CA PRO A 130 26.35 -37.15 12.12
C PRO A 130 27.16 -37.34 13.41
N ALA A 131 28.22 -36.55 13.60
CA ALA A 131 29.04 -36.56 14.82
C ALA A 131 28.27 -36.11 16.08
N THR A 132 27.37 -35.14 15.95
CA THR A 132 26.53 -34.63 17.04
C THR A 132 25.51 -35.69 17.48
N VAL A 133 24.90 -36.39 16.51
CA VAL A 133 23.98 -37.51 16.80
C VAL A 133 24.73 -38.66 17.49
N LEU A 134 25.93 -38.97 17.01
CA LEU A 134 26.76 -40.02 17.59
C LEU A 134 27.17 -39.69 19.04
N LEU A 135 27.57 -38.44 19.32
CA LEU A 135 27.95 -38.00 20.66
C LEU A 135 26.76 -38.09 21.64
N PHE A 136 25.55 -37.70 21.22
CA PHE A 136 24.35 -37.84 22.03
C PHE A 136 23.97 -39.30 22.29
N ALA A 137 24.03 -40.16 21.27
CA ALA A 137 23.72 -41.58 21.41
C ALA A 137 24.71 -42.30 22.36
N VAL A 138 26.00 -42.00 22.22
CA VAL A 138 27.06 -42.55 23.08
C VAL A 138 26.91 -42.02 24.50
N GLY A 139 26.68 -40.73 24.68
CA GLY A 139 26.45 -40.12 26.00
C GLY A 139 25.26 -40.73 26.75
N ALA A 140 24.14 -40.94 26.06
CA ALA A 140 22.96 -41.59 26.63
C ALA A 140 23.26 -43.04 27.05
N ALA A 141 23.95 -43.82 26.20
CA ALA A 141 24.30 -45.21 26.51
C ALA A 141 25.16 -45.34 27.78
N PHE A 142 26.11 -44.43 28.01
CA PHE A 142 26.91 -44.42 29.24
C PHE A 142 26.10 -44.00 30.47
N ALA A 143 25.16 -43.07 30.34
CA ALA A 143 24.29 -42.64 31.43
C ALA A 143 23.30 -43.73 31.88
N PHE A 144 22.82 -44.58 30.97
CA PHE A 144 21.97 -45.72 31.32
C PHE A 144 22.75 -46.89 31.92
N LYS A 145 23.98 -47.13 31.46
CA LYS A 145 24.83 -48.20 31.98
C LYS A 145 25.30 -47.94 33.43
N SER A 146 25.43 -46.69 33.85
CA SER A 146 25.81 -46.32 35.22
C SER A 146 24.66 -46.37 36.24
N ARG A 147 23.40 -46.57 35.81
CA ARG A 147 22.22 -46.66 36.69
C ARG A 147 21.69 -48.07 36.95
N CYS A 148 22.15 -49.09 36.21
CA CYS A 148 21.76 -50.49 36.43
C CYS A 148 22.81 -51.32 37.21
N GLY A 149 23.83 -50.66 37.78
CA GLY A 149 24.86 -51.27 38.61
C GLY A 149 24.92 -50.64 39.99
N SER A 150 23.85 -50.79 40.77
CA SER A 150 23.81 -50.53 42.22
C SER A 150 22.92 -51.55 42.90
#